data_AF-A0A0C2FUD4-F1
#
_entry.id   AF-A0A0C2FUD4-F1
#
_cell.length_a   1.000
_cell.length_b   1.000
_cell.length_c   1.000
_cell.angle_alpha   90.00
_cell.angle_beta   90.00
_cell.angle_gamma   90.00
#
_symmetry.space_group_name_H-M   'P 1'
#
loop_
_entity.id
_entity.type
_entity.pdbx_description
1 polymer ?
#
loop_
_entity_poly.entity_id
_entity_poly.type
_entity_poly.pdbx_seq_one_letter_code
_entity_poly.pdbx_strand_id
1 'polypeptide(L)'
;MDTVNDESTLFWPCTLIPSPWPNTNKIDSLLQILESELDTRCKSCDPMGFFVSQGVLTPKSWDVVRKWCSTLRSALSQQATERVLQWLPTIAEEKKEKINVVILDFVDEMSSRGIISLNSLR
;
A
#
# COMPACT_ATOMS: atom_id res chain seq x y z
N MET A 1 30.30 26.86 -20.83
CA MET A 1 29.39 25.78 -21.28
C MET A 1 29.76 24.57 -20.45
N ASP A 2 29.23 24.54 -19.23
CA ASP A 2 29.48 23.43 -18.31
C ASP A 2 28.36 22.42 -18.52
N THR A 3 28.72 21.26 -19.06
CA THR A 3 27.84 20.10 -19.15
C THR A 3 27.59 19.60 -17.74
N VAL A 4 26.52 20.11 -17.12
CA VAL A 4 25.97 19.55 -15.89
C VAL A 4 25.56 18.11 -16.22
N ASN A 5 26.28 17.17 -15.64
CA ASN A 5 26.06 15.73 -15.76
C ASN A 5 24.59 15.44 -15.40
N ASP A 6 23.80 15.03 -16.39
CA ASP A 6 22.37 14.75 -16.27
C ASP A 6 22.11 13.39 -15.58
N GLU A 7 22.74 13.19 -14.43
CA GLU A 7 22.48 12.02 -13.57
C GLU A 7 21.09 12.12 -12.94
N SER A 8 20.50 13.33 -12.91
CA SER A 8 19.19 13.60 -12.33
C SER A 8 18.02 13.05 -13.14
N THR A 9 18.17 12.77 -14.44
CA THR A 9 17.14 12.12 -15.25
C THR A 9 17.19 10.59 -15.19
N LEU A 10 18.23 10.00 -14.60
CA LEU A 10 18.36 8.54 -14.42
C LEU A 10 17.61 8.02 -13.18
N PHE A 11 17.27 8.89 -12.23
CA PHE A 11 16.59 8.51 -10.99
C PHE A 11 15.16 9.01 -10.94
N TRP A 12 14.27 8.17 -10.42
CA TRP A 12 12.88 8.54 -10.20
C TRP A 12 12.79 9.52 -9.01
N PRO A 13 12.27 10.76 -9.20
CA PRO A 13 12.08 11.70 -8.11
C PRO A 13 11.13 11.13 -7.05
N CYS A 14 11.46 11.33 -5.77
CA CYS A 14 10.66 10.86 -4.64
C CYS A 14 9.22 11.41 -4.61
N THR A 15 8.94 12.49 -5.34
CA THR A 15 7.62 13.10 -5.48
C THR A 15 6.72 12.42 -6.51
N LEU A 16 7.27 11.58 -7.40
CA LEU A 16 6.50 10.97 -8.49
C LEU A 16 5.86 9.62 -8.11
N ILE A 17 6.38 8.91 -7.11
CA ILE A 17 5.76 7.70 -6.52
C ILE A 17 5.77 7.85 -5.00
N PRO A 18 4.88 8.66 -4.41
CA PRO A 18 4.76 8.74 -2.97
C PRO A 18 4.36 7.38 -2.38
N SER A 19 5.14 6.90 -1.41
CA SER A 19 4.88 5.67 -0.65
C SER A 19 4.68 5.99 0.83
N PRO A 20 3.50 6.50 1.23
CA PRO A 20 3.21 6.84 2.60
C PRO A 20 3.16 5.59 3.47
N TRP A 21 3.95 5.59 4.54
CA TRP A 21 4.00 4.49 5.51
C TRP A 21 2.95 4.69 6.62
N PRO A 22 1.98 3.78 6.78
CA PRO A 22 0.90 3.95 7.77
C PRO A 22 1.35 3.96 9.23
N ASN A 23 2.49 3.32 9.54
CA ASN A 23 3.10 3.27 10.87
C ASN A 23 2.10 2.99 12.02
N THR A 24 1.24 1.99 11.82
CA THR A 24 0.22 1.58 12.80
C THR A 24 0.25 0.09 13.05
N ASN A 25 0.01 -0.33 14.29
CA ASN A 25 -0.21 -1.74 14.66
C ASN A 25 -1.72 -2.10 14.73
N LYS A 26 -2.61 -1.14 14.46
CA LYS A 26 -4.06 -1.32 14.48
C LYS A 26 -4.61 -1.41 13.06
N ILE A 27 -5.31 -2.51 12.78
CA ILE A 27 -5.94 -2.80 11.47
C ILE A 27 -6.96 -1.72 11.08
N ASP A 28 -7.82 -1.30 12.00
CA ASP A 28 -8.86 -0.32 11.65
C ASP A 28 -8.25 1.04 11.30
N SER A 29 -7.16 1.42 11.99
CA SER A 29 -6.40 2.62 11.66
C SER A 29 -5.70 2.50 10.30
N LEU A 30 -5.20 1.30 9.95
CA LEU A 30 -4.62 1.04 8.63
C LEU A 30 -5.66 1.26 7.52
N LEU A 31 -6.86 0.67 7.66
CA LEU A 31 -7.94 0.82 6.68
C LEU A 31 -8.41 2.28 6.56
N GLN A 32 -8.54 2.99 7.67
CA GLN A 32 -8.88 4.42 7.65
C GLN A 32 -7.85 5.26 6.91
N ILE A 33 -6.55 4.98 7.10
CA ILE A 33 -5.48 5.65 6.35
C ILE A 33 -5.62 5.33 4.86
N LEU A 34 -5.80 4.06 4.49
CA LEU A 34 -5.93 3.65 3.09
C LEU A 34 -7.13 4.31 2.39
N GLU A 35 -8.28 4.39 3.06
CA GLU A 35 -9.48 5.06 2.54
C GLU A 35 -9.26 6.57 2.41
N SER A 36 -8.69 7.22 3.42
CA SER A 36 -8.40 8.66 3.41
C SER A 36 -7.41 9.04 2.30
N GLU A 37 -6.38 8.22 2.10
CA GLU A 37 -5.43 8.38 1.01
C GLU A 37 -6.13 8.19 -0.34
N LEU A 38 -7.02 7.20 -0.48
CA LEU A 38 -7.79 6.98 -1.70
C LEU A 38 -8.70 8.16 -2.04
N ASP A 39 -9.40 8.71 -1.06
CA ASP A 39 -10.24 9.89 -1.25
C ASP A 39 -9.43 11.12 -1.65
N THR A 40 -8.24 11.28 -1.08
CA THR A 40 -7.31 12.36 -1.45
C THR A 40 -6.86 12.21 -2.90
N ARG A 41 -6.58 10.97 -3.34
CA ARG A 41 -6.22 10.65 -4.73
C ARG A 41 -7.36 10.90 -5.71
N CYS A 42 -8.59 10.54 -5.36
CA CYS A 42 -9.76 10.80 -6.21
C CYS A 42 -10.01 12.31 -6.42
N LYS A 43 -9.60 13.15 -5.47
CA LYS A 43 -9.67 14.62 -5.59
C LYS A 43 -8.48 15.22 -6.33
N SER A 44 -7.38 14.47 -6.51
CA SER A 44 -6.23 14.91 -7.28
C SER A 44 -6.58 14.94 -8.77
N CYS A 45 -6.29 16.07 -9.42
CA CYS A 45 -6.43 16.21 -10.87
C CYS A 45 -5.27 15.58 -11.66
N ASP A 46 -4.40 14.78 -11.03
CA ASP A 46 -3.32 14.09 -11.73
C ASP A 46 -3.82 12.74 -12.30
N PRO A 47 -4.01 12.63 -13.63
CA PRO A 47 -4.45 11.40 -14.25
C PRO A 47 -3.33 10.35 -14.37
N MET A 48 -2.04 10.73 -14.25
CA MET A 48 -0.88 9.87 -14.49
C MET A 48 -0.06 9.60 -13.21
N GLY A 49 -0.53 10.08 -12.05
CA GLY A 49 0.15 9.91 -10.78
C GLY A 49 0.26 8.43 -10.38
N PHE A 50 1.47 8.01 -9.97
CA PHE A 50 1.66 6.71 -9.35
C PHE A 50 1.32 6.80 -7.87
N PHE A 51 0.44 5.91 -7.42
CA PHE A 51 0.02 5.88 -6.03
C PHE A 51 0.28 4.52 -5.41
N VAL A 52 0.85 4.56 -4.21
CA VAL A 52 1.15 3.36 -3.42
C VAL A 52 0.21 3.29 -2.23
N SER A 53 -0.51 2.17 -2.13
CA SER A 53 -1.31 1.80 -0.98
C SER A 53 -0.54 0.75 -0.18
N GLN A 54 0.06 1.15 0.94
CA GLN A 54 0.82 0.23 1.81
C GLN A 54 -0.11 -0.37 2.86
N GLY A 55 -0.48 -1.63 2.70
CA GLY A 55 -1.26 -2.42 3.65
C GLY A 55 -0.42 -3.12 4.71
N VAL A 56 0.60 -2.45 5.25
CA VAL A 56 1.58 -3.06 6.16
C VAL A 56 1.40 -2.54 7.59
N LEU A 57 1.22 -3.45 8.55
CA LEU A 57 1.20 -3.12 9.97
C LEU A 57 2.61 -3.03 10.55
N THR A 58 2.84 -2.03 11.38
CA THR A 58 4.12 -1.80 12.06
C THR A 58 4.01 -2.13 13.54
N PRO A 59 4.73 -3.15 14.05
CA PRO A 59 4.75 -3.45 15.47
C PRO A 59 5.44 -2.33 16.26
N LYS A 60 4.89 -1.94 17.42
CA LYS A 60 5.47 -0.87 18.26
C LYS A 60 6.46 -1.45 19.27
N SER A 61 7.47 -0.66 19.67
CA SER A 61 8.59 -1.11 20.51
C SER A 61 8.20 -1.70 21.89
N TRP A 62 7.00 -1.40 22.42
CA TRP A 62 6.51 -1.97 23.67
C TRP A 62 5.99 -3.42 23.51
N ASP A 63 5.69 -3.86 22.27
CA ASP A 63 5.34 -5.24 21.92
C ASP A 63 6.58 -6.17 21.83
N VAL A 64 7.80 -5.61 21.87
CA VAL A 64 9.07 -6.29 21.52
C VAL A 64 9.67 -7.13 22.67
N VAL A 65 9.10 -7.07 23.88
CA VAL A 65 9.74 -7.65 25.07
C VAL A 65 9.60 -9.18 25.20
N ARG A 66 8.86 -9.88 24.32
CA ARG A 66 8.75 -11.35 24.38
C ARG A 66 9.05 -12.03 23.05
N LYS A 67 9.89 -13.07 23.08
CA LYS A 67 10.37 -13.93 21.98
C LYS A 67 9.28 -14.68 21.15
N TRP A 68 8.04 -14.19 21.13
CA TRP A 68 6.89 -14.71 20.38
C TRP A 68 6.68 -13.99 19.02
N CYS A 69 7.57 -13.05 18.66
CA CYS A 69 7.38 -12.11 17.56
C CYS A 69 7.33 -12.71 16.15
N SER A 70 7.96 -13.83 15.83
CA SER A 70 7.89 -14.35 14.45
C SER A 70 6.46 -14.77 14.09
N THR A 71 5.79 -15.47 15.01
CA THR A 71 4.40 -15.90 14.84
C THR A 71 3.44 -14.71 14.94
N LEU A 72 3.69 -13.78 15.87
CA LEU A 72 2.84 -12.59 16.03
C LEU A 72 2.96 -11.63 14.84
N ARG A 73 4.17 -11.44 14.30
CA ARG A 73 4.41 -10.65 13.08
C ARG A 73 3.73 -11.30 11.89
N SER A 74 3.88 -12.62 11.71
CA SER A 74 3.20 -13.38 10.66
C SER A 74 1.67 -13.28 10.79
N ALA A 75 1.13 -13.38 12.02
CA ALA A 75 -0.30 -13.28 12.27
C ALA A 75 -0.84 -11.85 12.03
N LEU A 76 -0.07 -10.81 12.38
CA LEU A 76 -0.45 -9.42 12.12
C LEU A 76 -0.37 -9.09 10.64
N SER A 77 0.68 -9.53 9.94
CA SER A 77 0.81 -9.33 8.50
C SER A 77 -0.28 -10.08 7.73
N GLN A 78 -0.58 -11.32 8.12
CA GLN A 78 -1.64 -12.09 7.49
C GLN A 78 -3.01 -11.44 7.71
N GLN A 79 -3.32 -10.98 8.93
CA GLN A 79 -4.55 -10.24 9.20
C GLN A 79 -4.64 -8.92 8.43
N ALA A 80 -3.52 -8.19 8.31
CA ALA A 80 -3.48 -6.96 7.52
C ALA A 80 -3.77 -7.26 6.04
N THR A 81 -3.07 -8.25 5.47
CA THR A 81 -3.24 -8.71 4.10
C THR A 81 -4.68 -9.16 3.83
N GLU A 82 -5.25 -10.03 4.67
CA GLU A 82 -6.64 -10.47 4.55
C GLU A 82 -7.63 -9.31 4.57
N ARG A 83 -7.45 -8.34 5.48
CA ARG A 83 -8.35 -7.19 5.60
C ARG A 83 -8.23 -6.23 4.43
N VAL A 84 -7.03 -6.01 3.90
CA VAL A 84 -6.84 -5.20 2.69
C VAL A 84 -7.45 -5.89 1.47
N LEU A 85 -7.31 -7.21 1.34
CA LEU A 85 -7.97 -7.99 0.28
C LEU A 85 -9.49 -8.00 0.39
N GLN A 86 -10.04 -7.94 1.60
CA GLN A 86 -11.48 -7.76 1.82
C GLN A 86 -11.95 -6.34 1.52
N TRP A 87 -11.10 -5.34 1.77
CA TRP A 87 -11.41 -3.94 1.47
C TRP A 87 -11.38 -3.63 -0.03
N LEU A 88 -10.39 -4.14 -0.77
CA LEU A 88 -10.26 -3.91 -2.23
C LEU A 88 -11.56 -4.09 -3.05
N PRO A 89 -12.34 -5.17 -2.91
CA PRO A 89 -13.59 -5.35 -3.66
C PRO A 89 -14.73 -4.45 -3.17
N THR A 90 -14.65 -3.87 -1.96
CA THR A 90 -15.67 -2.94 -1.44
C THR A 90 -15.53 -1.53 -2.00
N ILE A 91 -14.42 -1.24 -2.67
CA ILE A 91 -14.13 0.05 -3.28
C ILE A 91 -15.02 0.22 -4.51
N ALA A 92 -15.66 1.37 -4.61
CA ALA A 92 -16.53 1.71 -5.74
C ALA A 92 -15.73 1.71 -7.07
N GLU A 93 -16.35 1.25 -8.17
CA GLU A 93 -15.68 1.02 -9.45
C GLU A 93 -14.95 2.28 -9.95
N GLU A 94 -15.54 3.46 -9.74
CA GLU A 94 -14.95 4.76 -10.12
C GLU A 94 -13.65 5.08 -9.36
N LYS A 95 -13.44 4.50 -8.18
CA LYS A 95 -12.22 4.68 -7.38
C LYS A 95 -11.15 3.64 -7.70
N LYS A 96 -11.52 2.49 -8.29
CA LYS A 96 -10.57 1.40 -8.59
C LYS A 96 -9.51 1.80 -9.60
N GLU A 97 -9.86 2.67 -10.55
CA GLU A 97 -8.92 3.24 -11.52
C GLU A 97 -7.78 4.05 -10.87
N LYS A 98 -7.92 4.44 -9.60
CA LYS A 98 -6.91 5.18 -8.83
C LYS A 98 -6.04 4.28 -7.95
N ILE A 99 -6.23 2.97 -8.00
CA ILE A 99 -5.42 1.98 -7.28
C ILE A 99 -4.41 1.39 -8.24
N ASN A 100 -3.15 1.80 -8.11
CA ASN A 100 -2.09 1.39 -9.04
C ASN A 100 -1.15 0.36 -8.38
N VAL A 101 -0.55 0.73 -7.25
CA VAL A 101 0.42 -0.13 -6.55
C VAL A 101 -0.10 -0.43 -5.15
N VAL A 102 -0.22 -1.72 -4.82
CA VAL A 102 -0.57 -2.18 -3.48
C VAL A 102 0.59 -2.98 -2.91
N ILE A 103 1.10 -2.56 -1.74
CA ILE A 103 2.20 -3.23 -1.04
C ILE A 103 1.64 -3.92 0.19
N LEU A 104 1.90 -5.22 0.32
CA LEU A 104 1.44 -6.07 1.41
C LEU A 104 2.60 -6.88 1.98
N ASP A 105 2.53 -7.23 3.26
CA ASP A 105 3.53 -8.06 3.93
C ASP A 105 3.11 -9.56 3.87
N PHE A 106 4.04 -10.43 3.47
CA PHE A 106 3.84 -11.90 3.36
C PHE A 106 2.67 -12.32 2.45
N VAL A 107 2.69 -11.85 1.20
CA VAL A 107 1.70 -12.22 0.17
C VAL A 107 1.78 -13.72 -0.16
N ASP A 108 0.65 -14.42 -0.13
CA ASP A 108 0.52 -15.80 -0.59
C ASP A 108 -0.07 -15.88 -2.02
N GLU A 109 -0.12 -17.09 -2.59
CA GLU A 109 -0.60 -17.31 -3.96
C GLU A 109 -2.08 -16.88 -4.12
N MET A 110 -2.90 -17.07 -3.09
CA MET A 110 -4.32 -16.69 -3.08
C MET A 110 -4.51 -15.17 -3.11
N SER A 111 -3.74 -14.45 -2.29
CA SER A 111 -3.71 -12.99 -2.23
C SER A 111 -3.31 -12.39 -3.58
N SER A 112 -2.29 -12.98 -4.21
CA SER A 112 -1.79 -12.54 -5.53
C SER A 112 -2.86 -12.69 -6.62
N ARG A 113 -3.60 -13.80 -6.63
CA ARG A 113 -4.69 -14.04 -7.60
C ARG A 113 -5.85 -13.07 -7.43
N GLY A 114 -6.22 -12.72 -6.19
CA GLY A 114 -7.25 -11.72 -5.93
C GLY A 114 -6.91 -10.36 -6.53
N ILE A 115 -5.67 -9.89 -6.34
CA ILE A 115 -5.22 -8.62 -6.91
C ILE A 115 -5.19 -8.67 -8.44
N ILE A 116 -4.66 -9.75 -9.03
CA ILE A 116 -4.59 -9.91 -10.49
C ILE A 116 -6.00 -9.96 -11.11
N SER A 117 -6.98 -10.57 -10.43
CA SER A 117 -8.36 -10.64 -10.93
C SER A 117 -9.04 -9.27 -11.06
N LEU A 118 -8.58 -8.24 -10.33
CA LEU A 118 -9.10 -6.88 -10.50
C LEU A 118 -8.85 -6.33 -11.91
N ASN A 119 -7.82 -6.81 -12.61
CA ASN A 119 -7.51 -6.43 -13.99
C ASN A 119 -8.23 -7.28 -15.05
N SER A 120 -8.96 -8.33 -14.65
CA SER A 120 -9.62 -9.28 -15.57
C SER A 120 -11.05 -8.90 -15.95
N LEU A 121 -11.57 -7.79 -15.43
CA LEU A 121 -12.80 -7.16 -15.90
C LEU A 121 -12.48 -6.26 -17.10
N ARG A 122 -12.33 -6.87 -18.28
CA ARG A 122 -12.33 -6.19 -19.57
C ARG A 122 -13.18 -6.93 -20.58
#